data_AF-A0A1Q5GAB2-F1
#
_entry.id   AF-A0A1Q5GAB2-F1
#
_cell.length_a   1.000
_cell.length_b   1.000
_cell.length_c   1.000
_cell.angle_alpha   90.00
_cell.angle_beta   90.00
_cell.angle_gamma   90.00
#
_symmetry.space_group_name_H-M   'P 1'
#
loop_
_entity.id
_entity.type
_entity.pdbx_description
1 polymer ?
#
loop_
_entity_poly.entity_id
_entity_poly.type
_entity_poly.pdbx_seq_one_letter_code
_entity_poly.pdbx_strand_id
1 'polypeptide(L)'
;MVCTGQQTQTYAPPLGPLPKPTVVSLDEDLTCVGGPFLTGHGTGTFIQQSSCLLPPPESTVLPLYSITYQWSNGQHSTITYTVTAVVQAGNQNVVTATGTVTSGYAQGSVVERQVTTLDLDVLSCLASNVDEQNGSEILTLLL
;
A
#
# COMPACT_ATOMS: atom_id res chain seq x y z
N MET A 1 13.78 4.13 11.20
CA MET A 1 13.97 2.77 10.63
C MET A 1 13.45 2.76 9.21
N VAL A 2 14.14 2.10 8.28
CA VAL A 2 13.71 2.01 6.87
C VAL A 2 13.57 0.54 6.51
N CYS A 3 12.44 0.17 5.93
CA CYS A 3 12.17 -1.15 5.41
C CYS A 3 11.86 -1.07 3.92
N THR A 4 12.35 -2.04 3.16
CA THR A 4 12.12 -2.14 1.71
C THR A 4 11.72 -3.55 1.37
N GLY A 5 10.83 -3.73 0.41
CA GLY A 5 10.35 -5.06 0.08
C GLY A 5 9.43 -5.12 -1.11
N GLN A 6 8.68 -6.21 -1.18
CA GLN A 6 7.66 -6.44 -2.19
C GLN A 6 6.28 -6.41 -1.55
N GLN A 7 5.30 -6.04 -2.36
CA GLN A 7 3.91 -5.99 -1.99
C GLN A 7 3.07 -6.61 -3.10
N THR A 8 2.16 -7.49 -2.69
CA THR A 8 1.08 -8.02 -3.52
C THR A 8 -0.22 -7.32 -3.13
N GLN A 9 -0.96 -6.86 -4.12
CA GLN A 9 -2.30 -6.30 -3.97
C GLN A 9 -3.28 -7.18 -4.72
N THR A 10 -4.38 -7.57 -4.08
CA THR A 10 -5.49 -8.26 -4.75
C THR A 10 -6.76 -7.43 -4.69
N TYR A 11 -7.59 -7.56 -5.72
CA TYR A 11 -8.75 -6.70 -5.98
C TYR A 11 -10.02 -7.53 -6.18
N ALA A 12 -11.05 -7.22 -5.38
CA ALA A 12 -12.38 -7.81 -5.52
C ALA A 12 -13.47 -6.72 -5.49
N PRO A 13 -14.20 -6.48 -6.59
CA PRO A 13 -14.06 -7.09 -7.92
C PRO A 13 -12.75 -6.68 -8.63
N PRO A 14 -12.31 -7.40 -9.68
CA PRO A 14 -11.13 -7.05 -10.46
C PRO A 14 -11.22 -5.61 -11.01
N LEU A 15 -10.11 -4.89 -11.06
CA LEU A 15 -10.05 -3.52 -11.56
C LEU A 15 -10.38 -3.46 -13.04
N GLY A 16 -11.01 -2.34 -13.42
CA GLY A 16 -11.30 -1.97 -14.79
C GLY A 16 -10.95 -0.50 -15.05
N PRO A 17 -11.33 0.04 -16.23
CA PRO A 17 -10.90 1.37 -16.64
C PRO A 17 -11.56 2.50 -15.83
N LEU A 18 -12.70 2.23 -15.19
CA LEU A 18 -13.46 3.23 -14.42
C LEU A 18 -13.41 2.92 -12.91
N PRO A 19 -13.31 3.95 -12.05
CA PRO A 19 -13.34 3.77 -10.60
C PRO A 19 -14.61 3.08 -10.11
N LYS A 20 -14.45 2.12 -9.21
CA LYS A 20 -15.55 1.45 -8.51
C LYS A 20 -15.15 1.02 -7.09
N PRO A 21 -16.11 0.86 -6.16
CA PRO A 21 -15.82 0.29 -4.85
C PRO A 21 -15.18 -1.10 -5.01
N THR A 22 -13.96 -1.23 -4.49
CA THR A 22 -13.15 -2.45 -4.62
C THR A 22 -12.54 -2.77 -3.26
N VAL A 23 -12.66 -4.03 -2.85
CA VAL A 23 -11.90 -4.58 -1.73
C VAL A 23 -10.47 -4.75 -2.19
N VAL A 24 -9.55 -4.03 -1.55
CA VAL A 24 -8.11 -4.15 -1.76
C VAL A 24 -7.55 -4.95 -0.58
N SER A 25 -6.86 -6.05 -0.87
CA SER A 25 -6.10 -6.79 0.14
C SER A 25 -4.61 -6.64 -0.16
N LEU A 26 -3.83 -6.35 0.88
CA LEU A 26 -2.40 -6.14 0.84
C LEU A 26 -1.68 -7.27 1.55
N ASP A 27 -0.60 -7.73 0.95
CA ASP A 27 0.35 -8.68 1.52
C ASP A 27 1.77 -8.17 1.21
N GLU A 28 2.58 -7.94 2.25
CA GLU A 28 3.86 -7.24 2.16
C GLU A 28 4.95 -8.04 2.85
N ASP A 29 6.08 -8.21 2.18
CA ASP A 29 7.28 -8.82 2.74
C ASP A 29 8.44 -7.82 2.70
N LEU A 30 8.89 -7.41 3.89
CA LEU A 30 9.84 -6.31 4.08
C LEU A 30 11.14 -6.77 4.73
N THR A 31 12.25 -6.19 4.27
CA THR A 31 13.56 -6.23 4.95
C THR A 31 13.90 -4.86 5.51
N CYS A 32 14.32 -4.79 6.76
CA CYS A 32 14.50 -3.57 7.52
C CYS A 32 15.96 -3.29 7.90
N VAL A 33 16.32 -2.01 7.95
CA VAL A 33 17.61 -1.50 8.42
C VAL A 33 17.42 -0.32 9.39
N GLY A 34 18.36 -0.18 10.33
CA GLY A 34 18.33 0.92 11.31
C GLY A 34 17.22 0.81 12.35
N GLY A 35 16.80 -0.41 12.69
CA GLY A 35 15.82 -0.72 13.74
C GLY A 35 16.12 -2.05 14.44
N PRO A 36 15.31 -2.43 15.44
CA PRO A 36 15.51 -3.66 16.21
C PRO A 36 15.09 -4.94 15.47
N PHE A 37 14.54 -4.83 14.26
CA PHE A 37 14.03 -5.94 13.46
C PHE A 37 14.72 -5.99 12.10
N LEU A 38 14.88 -7.21 11.58
CA LEU A 38 15.51 -7.44 10.27
C LEU A 38 14.47 -7.62 9.16
N THR A 39 13.29 -8.13 9.50
CA THR A 39 12.19 -8.32 8.55
C THR A 39 10.84 -7.98 9.18
N GLY A 40 9.85 -7.76 8.33
CA GLY A 40 8.46 -7.57 8.71
C GLY A 40 7.53 -8.10 7.63
N HIS A 41 6.37 -8.58 8.05
CA HIS A 41 5.30 -9.01 7.15
C HIS A 41 4.05 -8.17 7.43
N GLY A 42 3.55 -7.46 6.41
CA GLY A 42 2.42 -6.54 6.50
C GLY A 42 1.17 -7.11 5.84
N THR A 43 0.03 -7.03 6.51
CA THR A 43 -1.27 -7.38 5.91
C THR A 43 -2.33 -6.32 6.21
N GLY A 44 -3.21 -6.09 5.23
CA GLY A 44 -4.30 -5.14 5.37
C GLY A 44 -5.43 -5.40 4.38
N THR A 45 -6.63 -4.98 4.73
CA THR A 45 -7.80 -5.06 3.83
C THR A 45 -8.67 -3.84 4.02
N PHE A 46 -9.05 -3.19 2.93
CA PHE A 46 -9.89 -1.99 2.95
C PHE A 46 -10.70 -1.85 1.67
N ILE A 47 -11.72 -0.99 1.70
CA ILE A 47 -12.55 -0.69 0.54
C ILE A 47 -12.24 0.72 0.07
N GLN A 48 -11.95 0.88 -1.22
CA GLN A 48 -11.76 2.20 -1.82
C GLN A 48 -12.28 2.23 -3.26
N GLN A 49 -12.37 3.44 -3.83
CA GLN A 49 -12.59 3.61 -5.27
C GLN A 49 -11.29 3.33 -6.00
N SER A 50 -11.21 2.19 -6.69
CA SER A 50 -10.03 1.78 -7.44
C SER A 50 -10.35 1.64 -8.93
N SER A 51 -9.39 2.01 -9.76
CA SER A 51 -9.39 1.76 -11.20
C SER A 51 -7.96 1.57 -11.67
N CYS A 52 -7.77 0.96 -12.85
CA CYS A 52 -6.44 0.74 -13.41
C CYS A 52 -6.01 1.76 -14.46
N LEU A 53 -6.90 2.62 -14.98
CA LEU A 53 -6.51 3.70 -15.90
C LEU A 53 -6.65 5.09 -15.30
N LEU A 54 -7.69 5.31 -14.50
CA LEU A 54 -8.03 6.62 -13.98
C LEU A 54 -7.57 6.73 -12.52
N PRO A 55 -6.65 7.64 -12.19
CA PRO A 55 -6.40 7.95 -10.80
C PRO A 55 -7.69 8.53 -10.17
N PRO A 56 -7.86 8.41 -8.85
CA PRO A 56 -8.94 9.11 -8.17
C PRO A 56 -8.82 10.63 -8.44
N PRO A 57 -9.94 11.35 -8.65
CA PRO A 57 -9.91 12.80 -8.82
C PRO A 57 -9.16 13.47 -7.65
N GLU A 58 -8.38 14.52 -7.92
CA GLU A 58 -7.56 15.22 -6.89
C GLU A 58 -8.38 15.75 -5.69
N SER A 59 -9.69 15.97 -5.87
CA SER A 59 -10.62 16.37 -4.81
C SER A 59 -11.14 15.21 -3.95
N THR A 60 -10.74 13.97 -4.23
CA THR A 60 -11.23 12.78 -3.53
C THR A 60 -10.46 12.60 -2.24
N VAL A 61 -11.13 12.78 -1.10
CA VAL A 61 -10.60 12.36 0.19
C VAL A 61 -10.65 10.82 0.21
N LEU A 62 -9.49 10.19 0.05
CA LEU A 62 -9.38 8.74 0.17
C LEU A 62 -9.59 8.32 1.64
N PRO A 63 -10.30 7.22 1.89
CA PRO A 63 -10.53 6.74 3.25
C PRO A 63 -9.21 6.37 3.91
N LEU A 64 -9.17 6.49 5.25
CA LEU A 64 -8.08 5.92 6.03
C LEU A 64 -8.07 4.40 5.85
N TYR A 65 -6.88 3.83 5.78
CA TYR A 65 -6.69 2.39 5.75
C TYR A 65 -5.62 1.98 6.77
N SER A 66 -5.70 0.73 7.25
CA SER A 66 -4.79 0.23 8.27
C SER A 66 -4.07 -1.01 7.77
N ILE A 67 -2.77 -1.09 8.09
CA ILE A 67 -1.92 -2.26 7.85
C ILE A 67 -1.37 -2.72 9.19
N THR A 68 -1.38 -4.04 9.42
CA THR A 68 -0.75 -4.64 10.58
C THR A 68 0.53 -5.35 10.16
N TYR A 69 1.64 -4.94 10.74
CA TYR A 69 2.96 -5.51 10.54
C TYR A 69 3.30 -6.46 11.68
N GLN A 70 3.77 -7.66 11.32
CA GLN A 70 4.39 -8.62 12.21
C GLN A 70 5.90 -8.58 12.01
N TRP A 71 6.66 -8.25 13.05
CA TRP A 71 8.10 -8.09 12.98
C TRP A 71 8.83 -9.39 13.33
N SER A 72 10.06 -9.53 12.83
CA SER A 72 10.88 -10.74 12.98
C SER A 72 11.18 -11.15 14.44
N ASN A 73 11.02 -10.24 15.40
CA ASN A 73 11.23 -10.52 16.82
C ASN A 73 9.92 -10.86 17.59
N GLY A 74 8.80 -11.00 16.87
CA GLY A 74 7.49 -11.30 17.44
C GLY A 74 6.69 -10.07 17.91
N GLN A 75 7.24 -8.85 17.81
CA GLN A 75 6.44 -7.63 18.01
C GLN A 75 5.54 -7.37 16.80
N HIS A 76 4.55 -6.50 16.98
CA HIS A 76 3.69 -6.04 15.91
C HIS A 76 3.53 -4.52 15.95
N SER A 77 3.11 -3.93 14.84
CA SER A 77 2.65 -2.54 14.76
C SER A 77 1.41 -2.47 13.87
N THR A 78 0.37 -1.78 14.31
CA THR A 78 -0.74 -1.39 13.42
C THR A 78 -0.57 0.08 13.06
N ILE A 79 -0.61 0.37 11.76
CA ILE A 79 -0.35 1.70 11.21
C ILE A 79 -1.58 2.11 10.40
N THR A 80 -2.13 3.28 10.71
CA THR A 80 -3.24 3.87 9.96
C THR A 80 -2.70 4.95 9.06
N TYR A 81 -3.02 4.86 7.77
CA TYR A 81 -2.49 5.69 6.71
C TYR A 81 -3.57 6.55 6.05
N THR A 82 -3.10 7.68 5.53
CA THR A 82 -3.79 8.52 4.54
C THR A 82 -2.93 8.55 3.28
N VAL A 83 -3.52 8.27 2.11
CA VAL A 83 -2.85 8.49 0.83
C VAL A 83 -2.63 9.98 0.63
N THR A 84 -1.38 10.39 0.39
CA THR A 84 -0.99 11.79 0.21
C THR A 84 -0.68 12.13 -1.24
N ALA A 85 -0.27 11.16 -2.05
CA ALA A 85 -0.03 11.35 -3.47
C ALA A 85 -0.22 10.06 -4.26
N VAL A 86 -0.69 10.21 -5.50
CA VAL A 86 -0.72 9.15 -6.52
C VAL A 86 -0.11 9.76 -7.78
N VAL A 87 1.04 9.24 -8.20
CA VAL A 87 1.79 9.73 -9.37
C VAL A 87 1.89 8.61 -10.39
N GLN A 88 1.41 8.88 -11.60
CA GLN A 88 1.61 8.00 -12.74
C GLN A 88 2.78 8.51 -13.59
N ALA A 89 3.84 7.73 -13.70
CA ALA A 89 5.03 8.09 -14.49
C ALA A 89 5.65 6.85 -15.13
N GLY A 90 5.92 6.90 -16.44
CA GLY A 90 6.68 5.84 -17.13
C GLY A 90 6.10 4.43 -16.99
N ASN A 91 4.77 4.27 -17.08
CA ASN A 91 4.06 3.01 -16.83
C ASN A 91 4.32 2.45 -15.43
N GLN A 92 4.37 3.34 -14.43
CA GLN A 92 4.38 3.00 -13.02
C GLN A 92 3.34 3.85 -12.31
N ASN A 93 2.72 3.27 -11.29
CA ASN A 93 1.92 3.99 -10.34
C ASN A 93 2.67 4.05 -9.00
N VAL A 94 3.02 5.26 -8.58
CA VAL A 94 3.68 5.53 -7.31
C VAL A 94 2.65 6.10 -6.35
N VAL A 95 2.34 5.35 -5.31
CA VAL A 95 1.43 5.78 -4.24
C VAL A 95 2.26 6.11 -3.02
N THR A 96 2.15 7.36 -2.55
CA THR A 96 2.73 7.79 -1.28
C THR A 96 1.62 7.96 -0.26
N ALA A 97 1.86 7.48 0.96
CA ALA A 97 0.98 7.60 2.08
C ALA A 97 1.76 7.98 3.34
N THR A 98 1.12 8.76 4.21
CA THR A 98 1.62 9.08 5.54
C THR A 98 0.68 8.49 6.57
N GLY A 99 1.23 7.92 7.63
CA GLY A 99 0.45 7.30 8.68
C GLY A 99 1.04 7.50 10.06
N THR A 100 0.32 6.99 11.04
CA THR A 100 0.75 6.96 12.44
C THR A 100 0.59 5.54 12.96
N VAL A 101 1.56 5.07 13.74
CA VAL A 101 1.41 3.81 14.46
C VAL A 101 0.35 3.98 15.54
N THR A 102 -0.78 3.28 15.40
CA THR A 102 -1.91 3.37 16.32
C THR A 102 -1.83 2.34 17.45
N SER A 103 -1.11 1.23 17.26
CA SER A 103 -0.84 0.24 18.30
C SER A 103 0.48 -0.51 18.05
N GLY A 104 1.06 -1.06 19.12
CA GLY A 104 2.25 -1.91 19.04
C GLY A 104 3.58 -1.14 19.13
N TYR A 105 4.63 -1.69 18.53
CA TYR A 105 5.96 -1.08 18.53
C TYR A 105 5.92 0.30 17.87
N ALA A 106 6.55 1.29 18.53
CA ALA A 106 6.62 2.68 18.09
C ALA A 106 5.26 3.39 18.00
N GLN A 107 4.30 3.03 18.86
CA GLN A 107 3.01 3.72 18.94
C GLN A 107 3.18 5.25 19.05
N GLY A 108 2.45 5.99 18.20
CA GLY A 108 2.53 7.44 18.08
C GLY A 108 3.56 7.96 17.08
N SER A 109 4.49 7.12 16.61
CA SER A 109 5.46 7.51 15.58
C SER A 109 4.80 7.73 14.22
N VAL A 110 5.38 8.66 13.46
CA VAL A 110 4.98 8.95 12.08
C VAL A 110 5.63 7.96 11.14
N VAL A 111 4.89 7.60 10.10
CA VAL A 111 5.28 6.60 9.11
C VAL A 111 5.07 7.17 7.73
N GLU A 112 6.07 7.02 6.86
CA GLU A 112 5.95 7.30 5.44
C GLU A 112 6.02 5.99 4.68
N ARG A 113 5.13 5.82 3.71
CA ARG A 113 5.05 4.61 2.90
C ARG A 113 4.96 5.00 1.43
N GLN A 114 5.80 4.38 0.61
CA GLN A 114 5.78 4.55 -0.83
C GLN A 114 5.71 3.17 -1.49
N VAL A 115 4.73 3.00 -2.37
CA VAL A 115 4.55 1.78 -3.16
C VAL A 115 4.66 2.15 -4.62
N THR A 116 5.44 1.39 -5.37
CA THR A 116 5.53 1.52 -6.81
C THR A 116 5.02 0.22 -7.43
N THR A 117 3.87 0.27 -8.07
CA THR A 117 3.36 -0.83 -8.89
C THR A 117 3.69 -0.58 -10.36
N LEU A 118 4.06 -1.64 -11.07
CA LEU A 118 4.19 -1.57 -12.52
C LEU A 118 2.80 -1.53 -13.14
N ASP A 119 2.67 -0.73 -14.21
CA ASP A 119 1.39 -0.52 -14.84
C ASP A 119 0.84 -1.84 -15.40
N LEU A 120 -0.46 -1.98 -15.22
CA LEU A 120 -1.21 -3.15 -15.59
C LEU A 120 -1.19 -3.32 -17.09
N ASP A 121 -1.22 -4.56 -17.53
CA ASP A 121 -1.60 -4.88 -18.90
C ASP A 121 -2.87 -4.10 -19.26
N VAL A 122 -2.72 -3.07 -20.10
CA VAL A 122 -3.79 -2.14 -20.47
C VAL A 122 -4.96 -2.90 -21.08
N LEU A 123 -4.70 -4.03 -21.76
CA LEU A 123 -5.75 -4.88 -22.30
C LEU A 123 -6.53 -5.58 -21.19
N SER A 124 -5.83 -6.14 -20.20
CA SER A 124 -6.46 -6.72 -19.00
C SER A 124 -7.27 -5.68 -18.22
N CYS A 125 -6.77 -4.44 -18.15
CA CYS A 125 -7.50 -3.34 -17.53
C CYS A 125 -8.78 -2.98 -18.29
N LEU A 126 -8.72 -2.81 -19.61
CA LEU A 126 -9.90 -2.54 -20.45
C LEU A 126 -10.92 -3.68 -20.39
N ALA A 127 -10.45 -4.92 -20.24
CA ALA A 127 -11.30 -6.09 -20.05
C ALA A 127 -11.86 -6.25 -18.62
N SER A 128 -11.48 -5.39 -17.68
CA SER A 128 -11.82 -5.48 -16.25
C SER A 128 -11.39 -6.79 -15.59
N ASN A 129 -10.18 -7.27 -15.91
CA ASN A 129 -9.65 -8.57 -15.48
C ASN A 129 -8.41 -8.45 -14.59
N VAL A 130 -8.21 -7.30 -13.96
CA VAL A 130 -7.08 -7.10 -13.06
C VAL A 130 -7.47 -7.44 -11.64
N ASP A 131 -7.18 -8.65 -11.20
CA ASP A 131 -7.44 -9.11 -9.84
C ASP A 131 -6.20 -9.07 -8.93
N GLU A 132 -5.00 -8.89 -9.49
CA GLU A 132 -3.75 -8.82 -8.75
C GLU A 132 -2.76 -7.79 -9.34
N GLN A 133 -1.98 -7.14 -8.48
CA GLN A 133 -0.80 -6.36 -8.83
C GLN A 133 0.35 -6.63 -7.87
N ASN A 134 1.56 -6.60 -8.40
CA ASN A 134 2.80 -6.66 -7.62
C ASN A 134 3.51 -5.31 -7.69
N GLY A 135 4.18 -4.94 -6.60
CA GLY A 135 4.93 -3.70 -6.51
C GLY A 135 6.07 -3.76 -5.50
N SER A 136 6.97 -2.79 -5.59
CA SER A 136 8.01 -2.57 -4.59
C SER A 136 7.55 -1.55 -3.57
N GLU A 137 7.91 -1.77 -2.30
CA GLU A 137 7.56 -0.90 -1.19
C GLU A 137 8.80 -0.34 -0.48
N ILE A 138 8.68 0.91 -0.04
CA ILE A 138 9.57 1.56 0.92
C ILE A 138 8.70 2.05 2.09
N LEU A 139 9.02 1.60 3.30
CA LEU A 139 8.39 1.98 4.55
C LEU A 139 9.43 2.67 5.43
N THR A 140 9.18 3.91 5.82
CA THR A 140 10.04 4.69 6.71
C THR A 140 9.31 5.00 8.01
N LEU A 141 9.83 4.48 9.11
CA LEU A 141 9.36 4.77 10.46
C LEU A 141 10.22 5.88 11.08
N LEU A 142 9.61 7.03 11.37
CA LEU A 142 10.25 8.18 12.00
C LEU A 142 10.17 8.03 13.53
N LEU A 143 11.27 7.51 14.10
CA LEU A 143 11.45 7.28 15.53
C LEU A 143 12.11 8.49 16.21
#